data_AF-A0A969V798-F1
#
_entry.id   AF-A0A969V798-F1
#
_cell.length_a   1.000
_cell.length_b   1.000
_cell.length_c   1.000
_cell.angle_alpha   90.00
_cell.angle_beta   90.00
_cell.angle_gamma   90.00
#
_symmetry.space_group_name_H-M   'P 1'
#
loop_
_entity.id
_entity.type
_entity.pdbx_description
1 polymer ?
#
loop_
_entity_poly.entity_id
_entity_poly.type
_entity_poly.pdbx_seq_one_letter_code
_entity_poly.pdbx_strand_id
1 'polypeptide(L)'
;FNNATNIQNIISRVTGGSVSNIDGLIKALGNANLFLLNPAGIIFGPNAQLNIGGSFLGSTANSFIFDNGFEFSATNPEAPPLLTINIPIGLRFRDKPGSITTQSANLEVPSGNSLTLVGGNVSLDKGKLTAPGGRIELGGLSVVGEVGLNENGSLNFPNNVDNVARADVSVTNGTSIDVRAGVEALLQSMLVI
;
A
#
# COMPACT_ATOMS: atom_id res chain seq x y z
N PHE A 1 3.31 -2.29 -15.32
CA PHE A 1 3.66 -3.72 -15.27
C PHE A 1 2.96 -4.43 -16.42
N ASN A 2 3.73 -5.16 -17.24
CA ASN A 2 3.21 -6.01 -18.30
C ASN A 2 3.25 -7.47 -17.82
N ASN A 3 2.49 -7.76 -16.77
CA ASN A 3 2.41 -9.09 -16.16
C ASN A 3 1.40 -9.97 -16.91
N ALA A 4 1.54 -11.29 -16.81
CA ALA A 4 0.47 -12.19 -17.23
C ALA A 4 -0.77 -11.97 -16.35
N THR A 5 -1.97 -12.15 -16.92
CA THR A 5 -3.25 -11.84 -16.24
C THR A 5 -3.57 -12.82 -15.10
N ASN A 6 -2.91 -13.97 -15.04
CA ASN A 6 -3.01 -14.94 -13.95
C ASN A 6 -2.09 -14.63 -12.76
N ILE A 7 -1.25 -13.59 -12.85
CA ILE A 7 -0.42 -13.15 -11.72
C ILE A 7 -1.31 -12.51 -10.66
N GLN A 8 -1.22 -13.02 -9.44
CA GLN A 8 -2.00 -12.54 -8.30
C GLN A 8 -1.31 -11.41 -7.54
N ASN A 9 0.02 -11.46 -7.41
CA ASN A 9 0.79 -10.52 -6.61
C ASN A 9 2.02 -10.04 -7.39
N ILE A 10 2.24 -8.73 -7.42
CA ILE A 10 3.44 -8.09 -7.95
C ILE A 10 4.13 -7.43 -6.76
N ILE A 11 5.36 -7.85 -6.48
CA ILE A 11 6.18 -7.29 -5.41
C ILE A 11 7.34 -6.51 -6.04
N SER A 12 7.41 -5.22 -5.76
CA SER A 12 8.41 -4.30 -6.29
C SER A 12 9.19 -3.65 -5.14
N ARG A 13 10.52 -3.58 -5.26
CA ARG A 13 11.40 -2.88 -4.31
C ARG A 13 12.33 -1.89 -5.02
N VAL A 14 12.58 -0.76 -4.37
CA VAL A 14 13.60 0.22 -4.77
C VAL A 14 14.78 0.09 -3.83
N THR A 15 15.98 -0.16 -4.37
CA THR A 15 17.22 -0.36 -3.60
C THR A 15 18.21 0.81 -3.71
N GLY A 16 17.93 1.80 -4.57
CA GLY A 16 18.86 2.89 -4.91
C GLY A 16 18.92 4.06 -3.92
N GLY A 17 18.28 3.96 -2.75
CA GLY A 17 18.32 4.98 -1.69
C GLY A 17 17.64 6.31 -2.00
N SER A 18 17.01 6.46 -3.17
CA SER A 18 16.30 7.67 -3.59
C SER A 18 14.79 7.55 -3.36
N VAL A 19 14.15 8.66 -2.98
CA VAL A 19 12.69 8.75 -2.84
C VAL A 19 12.00 8.41 -4.16
N SER A 20 10.91 7.64 -4.10
CA SER A 20 10.03 7.41 -5.24
C SER A 20 9.10 8.59 -5.45
N ASN A 21 9.33 9.38 -6.51
CA ASN A 21 8.39 10.41 -6.97
C ASN A 21 7.46 9.80 -8.02
N ILE A 22 6.20 9.57 -7.64
CA ILE A 22 5.17 8.98 -8.48
C ILE A 22 4.22 10.11 -8.87
N ASP A 23 4.38 10.65 -10.07
CA ASP A 23 3.50 11.70 -10.62
C ASP A 23 2.89 11.24 -11.94
N GLY A 24 2.24 10.09 -11.91
CA GLY A 24 1.63 9.48 -13.09
C GLY A 24 0.97 8.14 -12.79
N LEU A 25 0.75 7.36 -13.86
CA LEU A 25 0.00 6.11 -13.80
C LEU A 25 0.86 4.93 -13.34
N ILE A 26 0.46 4.27 -12.26
CA ILE A 26 0.90 2.91 -11.95
C ILE A 26 -0.14 1.93 -12.49
N LYS A 27 0.26 1.11 -13.47
CA LYS A 27 -0.64 0.16 -14.13
C LYS A 27 -0.19 -1.29 -13.97
N ALA A 28 -1.11 -2.20 -13.67
CA ALA A 28 -0.91 -3.65 -13.76
C ALA A 28 -2.02 -4.29 -14.61
N LEU A 29 -1.77 -5.48 -15.16
CA LEU A 29 -2.76 -6.24 -15.94
C LEU A 29 -3.50 -7.24 -15.05
N GLY A 30 -4.74 -7.55 -15.40
CA GLY A 30 -5.58 -8.49 -14.65
C GLY A 30 -5.90 -7.99 -13.24
N ASN A 31 -6.08 -8.93 -12.30
CA ASN A 31 -6.54 -8.64 -10.93
C ASN A 31 -5.38 -8.60 -9.92
N ALA A 32 -4.16 -8.32 -10.37
CA ALA A 32 -2.98 -8.40 -9.52
C ALA A 32 -3.01 -7.35 -8.39
N ASN A 33 -2.68 -7.78 -7.18
CA ASN A 33 -2.26 -6.91 -6.09
C ASN A 33 -0.85 -6.36 -6.38
N LEU A 34 -0.59 -5.13 -5.95
CA LEU A 34 0.71 -4.49 -6.08
C LEU A 34 1.26 -4.06 -4.73
N PHE A 35 2.45 -4.57 -4.40
CA PHE A 35 3.23 -4.23 -3.23
C PHE A 35 4.46 -3.43 -3.67
N LEU A 36 4.59 -2.21 -3.17
CA LEU A 36 5.69 -1.30 -3.46
C LEU A 36 6.47 -0.99 -2.18
N LEU A 37 7.77 -1.27 -2.20
CA LEU A 37 8.69 -1.03 -1.09
C LEU A 37 9.76 0.00 -1.49
N ASN A 38 9.85 1.11 -0.76
CA ASN A 38 10.99 2.03 -0.88
C ASN A 38 11.34 2.65 0.48
N PRO A 39 12.42 2.19 1.15
CA PRO A 39 12.82 2.70 2.46
C PRO A 39 13.13 4.20 2.49
N ALA A 40 13.54 4.77 1.35
CA ALA A 40 13.90 6.18 1.26
C ALA A 40 12.70 7.13 1.36
N GLY A 41 11.49 6.64 1.06
CA GLY A 41 10.27 7.44 1.02
C GLY A 41 9.50 7.31 -0.29
N ILE A 42 8.22 7.69 -0.24
CA ILE A 42 7.32 7.67 -1.39
C ILE A 42 6.53 8.99 -1.43
N ILE A 43 6.52 9.66 -2.58
CA ILE A 43 5.72 10.85 -2.84
C ILE A 43 4.79 10.54 -4.01
N PHE A 44 3.48 10.64 -3.77
CA PHE A 44 2.45 10.62 -4.81
C PHE A 44 2.08 12.07 -5.16
N GLY A 45 2.42 12.50 -6.36
CA GLY A 45 2.13 13.84 -6.87
C GLY A 45 0.70 14.01 -7.39
N PRO A 46 0.35 15.21 -7.88
CA PRO A 46 -1.02 15.53 -8.31
C PRO A 46 -1.55 14.66 -9.45
N ASN A 47 -0.66 14.10 -10.29
CA ASN A 47 -1.02 13.25 -11.41
C ASN A 47 -0.95 11.75 -11.07
N ALA A 48 -0.64 11.40 -9.83
CA ALA A 48 -0.55 10.01 -9.40
C ALA A 48 -1.90 9.30 -9.49
N GLN A 49 -1.92 8.18 -10.19
CA GLN A 49 -3.10 7.34 -10.37
C GLN A 49 -2.73 5.86 -10.28
N LEU A 50 -3.67 5.07 -9.77
CA LEU A 50 -3.57 3.61 -9.76
C LEU A 50 -4.54 3.04 -10.79
N ASN A 51 -4.05 2.16 -11.66
CA ASN A 51 -4.84 1.32 -12.55
C ASN A 51 -4.36 -0.12 -12.39
N ILE A 52 -4.75 -0.69 -11.26
CA ILE A 52 -4.46 -2.06 -10.86
C ILE A 52 -5.81 -2.75 -10.61
N GLY A 53 -5.89 -4.06 -10.87
CA GLY A 53 -7.14 -4.80 -10.68
C GLY A 53 -7.33 -5.36 -9.26
N GLY A 54 -6.33 -5.22 -8.38
CA GLY A 54 -6.36 -5.70 -7.00
C GLY A 54 -6.03 -4.63 -5.98
N SER A 55 -5.55 -5.06 -4.81
CA SER A 55 -5.14 -4.19 -3.69
C SER A 55 -3.79 -3.53 -3.92
N PHE A 56 -3.59 -2.36 -3.31
CA PHE A 56 -2.32 -1.63 -3.31
C PHE A 56 -1.74 -1.56 -1.89
N LEU A 57 -0.45 -1.88 -1.75
CA LEU A 57 0.31 -1.60 -0.54
C LEU A 57 1.58 -0.82 -0.91
N GLY A 58 1.68 0.42 -0.42
CA GLY A 58 2.89 1.23 -0.48
C GLY A 58 3.56 1.32 0.88
N SER A 59 4.85 0.99 0.96
CA SER A 59 5.58 1.03 2.23
C SER A 59 7.00 1.57 2.13
N THR A 60 7.45 2.22 3.21
CA THR A 60 8.84 2.64 3.43
C THR A 60 9.56 1.77 4.47
N ALA A 61 9.02 0.59 4.75
CA ALA A 61 9.74 -0.44 5.47
C ALA A 61 11.02 -0.83 4.71
N ASN A 62 11.95 -1.46 5.42
CA ASN A 62 13.19 -1.97 4.85
C ASN A 62 12.99 -3.32 4.16
N SER A 63 11.93 -4.05 4.52
CA SER A 63 11.61 -5.34 3.93
C SER A 63 10.17 -5.77 4.15
N PHE A 64 9.73 -6.67 3.26
CA PHE A 64 8.58 -7.53 3.50
C PHE A 64 9.02 -8.84 4.15
N ILE A 65 8.23 -9.32 5.11
CA ILE A 65 8.41 -10.59 5.80
C ILE A 65 7.37 -11.57 5.29
N PHE A 66 7.79 -12.79 4.97
CA PHE A 66 6.91 -13.87 4.54
C PHE A 66 6.78 -14.94 5.63
N ASP A 67 5.73 -15.76 5.53
CA ASP A 67 5.37 -16.82 6.48
C ASP A 67 6.47 -17.87 6.67
N ASN A 68 7.27 -18.12 5.64
CA ASN A 68 8.45 -18.99 5.70
C ASN A 68 9.69 -18.33 6.33
N GLY A 69 9.57 -17.11 6.85
CA GLY A 69 10.67 -16.33 7.43
C GLY A 69 11.59 -15.65 6.40
N PHE A 70 11.31 -15.77 5.10
CA PHE A 70 12.06 -15.06 4.07
C PHE A 70 11.85 -13.54 4.20
N GLU A 71 12.94 -12.78 4.04
CA GLU A 71 12.93 -11.32 4.07
C GLU A 71 13.24 -10.76 2.67
N PHE A 72 12.24 -10.19 2.02
CA PHE A 72 12.43 -9.48 0.76
C PHE A 72 12.90 -8.04 1.04
N SER A 73 14.21 -7.89 1.26
CA SER A 73 14.81 -6.63 1.69
C SER A 73 15.14 -5.67 0.55
N ALA A 74 14.90 -4.38 0.76
CA ALA A 74 15.35 -3.28 -0.09
C ALA A 74 16.73 -2.74 0.33
N THR A 75 17.18 -3.00 1.56
CA THR A 75 18.48 -2.52 2.08
C THR A 75 19.60 -3.55 2.04
N ASN A 76 19.27 -4.85 2.13
CA ASN A 76 20.23 -5.94 1.92
C ASN A 76 19.62 -6.96 0.94
N PRO A 77 19.57 -6.63 -0.36
CA PRO A 77 18.78 -7.38 -1.34
C PRO A 77 19.44 -8.73 -1.68
N GLU A 78 18.78 -9.81 -1.29
CA GLU A 78 19.08 -11.15 -1.81
C GLU A 78 18.21 -11.48 -3.04
N ALA A 79 18.65 -12.45 -3.84
CA ALA A 79 17.83 -13.00 -4.92
C ALA A 79 16.60 -13.70 -4.31
N PRO A 80 15.37 -13.38 -4.76
CA PRO A 80 14.19 -14.05 -4.25
C PRO A 80 14.24 -15.55 -4.62
N PRO A 81 13.80 -16.44 -3.72
CA PRO A 81 13.69 -17.85 -4.08
C PRO A 81 12.67 -18.01 -5.20
N LEU A 82 12.91 -18.98 -6.09
CA LEU A 82 12.04 -19.28 -7.24
C LEU A 82 10.59 -19.66 -6.83
N LEU A 83 10.39 -20.05 -5.58
CA LEU A 83 9.12 -20.51 -5.00
C LEU A 83 8.71 -19.66 -3.80
N THR A 84 8.31 -18.41 -4.04
CA THR A 84 7.56 -17.63 -3.05
C THR A 84 6.27 -17.13 -3.70
N ILE A 85 5.16 -17.80 -3.38
CA ILE A 85 3.81 -17.57 -3.95
C ILE A 85 2.90 -16.88 -2.92
N ASN A 86 3.46 -16.30 -1.86
CA ASN A 86 2.68 -15.84 -0.71
C ASN A 86 2.59 -14.32 -0.63
N ILE A 87 1.56 -13.85 0.07
CA ILE A 87 1.43 -12.46 0.49
C ILE A 87 2.34 -12.19 1.69
N PRO A 88 2.89 -10.98 1.83
CA PRO A 88 3.71 -10.63 2.99
C PRO A 88 2.85 -10.61 4.26
N ILE A 89 3.40 -11.14 5.36
CA ILE A 89 2.76 -11.17 6.68
C ILE A 89 3.27 -10.06 7.60
N GLY A 90 4.27 -9.29 7.16
CA GLY A 90 4.84 -8.22 7.98
C GLY A 90 5.73 -7.25 7.22
N LEU A 91 5.97 -6.11 7.85
CA LEU A 91 6.81 -5.01 7.42
C LEU A 91 7.87 -4.75 8.48
N ARG A 92 9.16 -4.86 8.12
CA ARG A 92 10.26 -4.57 9.05
C ARG A 92 10.82 -3.18 8.80
N PHE A 93 10.80 -2.37 9.85
CA PHE A 93 11.37 -1.03 9.87
C PHE A 93 12.72 -1.03 10.60
N ARG A 94 13.69 -0.33 10.02
CA ARG A 94 14.98 0.01 10.64
C ARG A 94 14.95 1.48 11.09
N ASP A 95 16.09 1.99 11.56
CA ASP A 95 16.18 3.37 12.03
C ASP A 95 15.80 4.39 10.95
N LYS A 96 15.04 5.40 11.38
CA LYS A 96 14.56 6.53 10.57
C LYS A 96 13.81 6.11 9.30
N PRO A 97 12.64 5.46 9.42
CA PRO A 97 11.79 5.14 8.28
C PRO A 97 11.47 6.38 7.43
N GLY A 98 11.55 6.25 6.10
CA GLY A 98 11.16 7.32 5.18
C GLY A 98 9.66 7.64 5.26
N SER A 99 9.27 8.86 4.89
CA SER A 99 7.86 9.25 4.90
C SER A 99 7.11 8.81 3.64
N ILE A 100 5.79 8.71 3.75
CA ILE A 100 4.87 8.64 2.61
C ILE A 100 4.08 9.93 2.56
N THR A 101 4.06 10.59 1.40
CA THR A 101 3.29 11.83 1.20
C THR A 101 2.41 11.69 -0.03
N THR A 102 1.12 12.04 0.08
CA THR A 102 0.24 12.26 -1.08
C THR A 102 -0.03 13.75 -1.23
N GLN A 103 0.22 14.33 -2.40
CA GLN A 103 0.07 15.75 -2.69
C GLN A 103 -0.92 15.94 -3.83
N SER A 104 -2.18 16.22 -3.49
CA SER A 104 -3.27 16.29 -4.48
C SER A 104 -3.46 15.03 -5.33
N ALA A 105 -2.94 13.90 -4.87
CA ALA A 105 -3.07 12.62 -5.56
C ALA A 105 -4.49 12.06 -5.43
N ASN A 106 -4.95 11.39 -6.49
CA ASN A 106 -6.19 10.62 -6.49
C ASN A 106 -5.85 9.14 -6.64
N LEU A 107 -5.75 8.44 -5.51
CA LEU A 107 -5.42 7.02 -5.48
C LEU A 107 -6.70 6.22 -5.24
N GLU A 108 -7.00 5.30 -6.15
CA GLU A 108 -8.21 4.48 -6.09
C GLU A 108 -7.86 3.03 -6.39
N VAL A 109 -8.46 2.12 -5.62
CA VAL A 109 -8.43 0.68 -5.91
C VAL A 109 -9.84 0.19 -6.27
N PRO A 110 -9.98 -0.93 -7.00
CA PRO A 110 -11.29 -1.44 -7.37
C PRO A 110 -12.13 -1.84 -6.15
N SER A 111 -13.45 -1.96 -6.36
CA SER A 111 -14.39 -2.32 -5.30
C SER A 111 -13.96 -3.58 -4.52
N GLY A 112 -14.10 -3.55 -3.20
CA GLY A 112 -13.74 -4.65 -2.29
C GLY A 112 -12.23 -4.81 -2.02
N ASN A 113 -11.36 -4.03 -2.68
CA ASN A 113 -9.91 -4.11 -2.48
C ASN A 113 -9.39 -3.13 -1.42
N SER A 114 -8.14 -3.33 -1.00
CA SER A 114 -7.49 -2.50 0.02
C SER A 114 -6.48 -1.53 -0.58
N LEU A 115 -6.41 -0.34 0.01
CA LEU A 115 -5.34 0.64 -0.22
C LEU A 115 -4.62 0.89 1.12
N THR A 116 -3.39 0.41 1.21
CA THR A 116 -2.60 0.42 2.45
C THR A 116 -1.34 1.25 2.26
N LEU A 117 -1.14 2.27 3.10
CA LEU A 117 0.08 3.10 3.13
C LEU A 117 0.72 3.00 4.52
N VAL A 118 1.91 2.40 4.61
CA VAL A 118 2.60 2.20 5.89
C VAL A 118 4.06 2.62 5.81
N GLY A 119 4.46 3.62 6.58
CA GLY A 119 5.83 4.12 6.50
C GLY A 119 6.41 4.63 7.81
N GLY A 120 7.26 5.64 7.71
CA GLY A 120 7.46 6.62 8.78
C GLY A 120 6.19 7.46 8.90
N ASN A 121 6.33 8.79 8.83
CA ASN A 121 5.15 9.65 8.80
C ASN A 121 4.36 9.42 7.50
N VAL A 122 3.04 9.38 7.60
CA VAL A 122 2.12 9.32 6.46
C VAL A 122 1.33 10.62 6.41
N SER A 123 1.56 11.42 5.37
CA SER A 123 0.92 12.74 5.22
C SER A 123 0.07 12.78 3.96
N LEU A 124 -1.23 13.06 4.14
CA LEU A 124 -2.19 13.16 3.07
C LEU A 124 -2.65 14.60 2.90
N ASP A 125 -2.18 15.25 1.83
CA ASP A 125 -2.43 16.66 1.57
C ASP A 125 -3.27 16.88 0.31
N LYS A 126 -4.44 17.50 0.48
CA LYS A 126 -5.32 17.98 -0.60
C LYS A 126 -5.71 16.92 -1.65
N GLY A 127 -5.85 15.64 -1.29
CA GLY A 127 -6.06 14.53 -2.23
C GLY A 127 -7.30 13.68 -1.96
N LYS A 128 -7.40 12.54 -2.66
CA LYS A 128 -8.43 11.53 -2.42
C LYS A 128 -7.85 10.12 -2.39
N LEU A 129 -8.18 9.36 -1.35
CA LEU A 129 -7.98 7.91 -1.29
C LEU A 129 -9.35 7.23 -1.37
N THR A 130 -9.54 6.31 -2.31
CA THR A 130 -10.83 5.64 -2.55
C THR A 130 -10.67 4.12 -2.60
N ALA A 131 -11.47 3.39 -1.83
CA ALA A 131 -11.54 1.93 -1.84
C ALA A 131 -13.01 1.48 -1.62
N PRO A 132 -13.87 1.56 -2.65
CA PRO A 132 -15.31 1.37 -2.49
C PRO A 132 -15.63 -0.03 -1.95
N GLY A 133 -16.37 -0.15 -0.84
CA GLY A 133 -16.67 -1.45 -0.22
C GLY A 133 -15.45 -2.23 0.27
N GLY A 134 -14.27 -1.60 0.25
CA GLY A 134 -12.99 -2.17 0.62
C GLY A 134 -12.45 -1.53 1.89
N ARG A 135 -11.14 -1.31 1.92
CA ARG A 135 -10.42 -0.85 3.12
C ARG A 135 -9.33 0.16 2.77
N ILE A 136 -9.15 1.16 3.63
CA ILE A 136 -7.99 2.04 3.59
C ILE A 136 -7.28 1.92 4.94
N GLU A 137 -5.99 1.59 4.92
CA GLU A 137 -5.14 1.46 6.11
C GLU A 137 -3.98 2.44 6.03
N LEU A 138 -3.81 3.24 7.08
CA LEU A 138 -2.76 4.25 7.17
C LEU A 138 -2.03 4.07 8.50
N GLY A 139 -0.71 4.10 8.47
CA GLY A 139 0.06 4.06 9.71
C GLY A 139 1.56 4.06 9.49
N GLY A 140 2.30 3.91 10.56
CA GLY A 140 3.75 3.89 10.46
C GLY A 140 4.45 3.75 11.79
N LEU A 141 5.76 3.56 11.74
CA LEU A 141 6.65 3.53 12.89
C LEU A 141 7.68 4.66 12.77
N SER A 142 7.98 5.33 13.88
CA SER A 142 9.02 6.37 13.93
C SER A 142 10.40 5.81 14.32
N VAL A 143 10.43 4.53 14.70
CA VAL A 143 11.61 3.80 15.20
C VAL A 143 11.65 2.39 14.60
N VAL A 144 12.73 1.66 14.89
CA VAL A 144 12.87 0.24 14.56
C VAL A 144 11.68 -0.56 15.10
N GLY A 145 11.15 -1.46 14.28
CA GLY A 145 10.07 -2.34 14.71
C GLY A 145 9.45 -3.12 13.55
N GLU A 146 8.42 -3.89 13.85
CA GLU A 146 7.70 -4.69 12.87
C GLU A 146 6.21 -4.36 12.94
N VAL A 147 5.57 -4.20 11.78
CA VAL A 147 4.11 -4.10 11.66
C VAL A 147 3.62 -5.36 10.96
N GLY A 148 2.77 -6.12 11.63
CA GLY A 148 2.15 -7.31 11.04
C GLY A 148 1.09 -6.93 10.01
N LEU A 149 0.94 -7.78 9.00
CA LEU A 149 -0.06 -7.67 7.93
C LEU A 149 -1.00 -8.88 7.97
N ASN A 150 -2.30 -8.63 8.04
CA ASN A 150 -3.31 -9.67 7.86
C ASN A 150 -3.63 -9.84 6.37
N GLU A 151 -4.21 -10.98 5.98
CA GLU A 151 -4.55 -11.28 4.58
C GLU A 151 -5.50 -10.25 3.96
N ASN A 152 -6.36 -9.63 4.77
CA ASN A 152 -7.30 -8.59 4.36
C ASN A 152 -6.68 -7.17 4.32
N GLY A 153 -5.34 -7.07 4.47
CA GLY A 153 -4.59 -5.82 4.43
C GLY A 153 -4.56 -5.01 5.72
N SER A 154 -5.25 -5.44 6.79
CA SER A 154 -5.25 -4.71 8.07
C SER A 154 -3.93 -4.84 8.83
N LEU A 155 -3.61 -3.82 9.62
CA LEU A 155 -2.33 -3.67 10.29
C LEU A 155 -2.36 -4.15 11.74
N ASN A 156 -1.37 -4.95 12.13
CA ASN A 156 -1.14 -5.36 13.51
C ASN A 156 0.10 -4.63 14.04
N PHE A 157 -0.11 -3.55 14.78
CA PHE A 157 0.98 -2.87 15.48
C PHE A 157 1.38 -3.65 16.75
N PRO A 158 2.67 -3.66 17.11
CA PRO A 158 3.13 -4.28 18.34
C PRO A 158 2.56 -3.49 19.53
N ASN A 159 1.71 -4.13 20.32
CA ASN A 159 0.98 -3.47 21.41
C ASN A 159 1.64 -3.63 22.79
N ASN A 160 2.77 -4.36 22.88
CA ASN A 160 3.38 -4.78 24.16
C ASN A 160 4.92 -4.69 24.18
N VAL A 161 5.52 -3.86 23.33
CA VAL A 161 6.98 -3.68 23.31
C VAL A 161 7.28 -2.24 23.70
N ASP A 162 7.84 -2.06 24.89
CA ASP A 162 8.42 -0.78 25.31
C ASP A 162 9.41 -0.36 24.20
N ASN A 163 9.18 0.81 23.59
CA ASN A 163 9.98 1.41 22.50
C ASN A 163 9.56 1.18 21.04
N VAL A 164 8.37 0.65 20.72
CA VAL A 164 7.84 0.80 19.35
C VAL A 164 6.93 2.02 19.26
N ALA A 165 7.53 3.18 18.97
CA ALA A 165 6.81 4.41 18.73
C ALA A 165 6.15 4.39 17.34
N ARG A 166 4.84 4.63 17.31
CA ARG A 166 4.11 4.86 16.05
C ARG A 166 4.53 6.20 15.47
N ALA A 167 4.46 6.32 14.15
CA ALA A 167 4.66 7.56 13.43
C ALA A 167 3.32 8.30 13.25
N ASP A 168 3.41 9.58 12.89
CA ASP A 168 2.24 10.42 12.69
C ASP A 168 1.52 10.07 11.38
N VAL A 169 0.19 10.08 11.44
CA VAL A 169 -0.69 10.10 10.27
C VAL A 169 -1.42 11.44 10.26
N SER A 170 -1.13 12.28 9.26
CA SER A 170 -1.74 13.60 9.12
C SER A 170 -2.60 13.69 7.87
N VAL A 171 -3.82 14.20 8.02
CA VAL A 171 -4.78 14.41 6.91
C VAL A 171 -5.13 15.90 6.86
N THR A 172 -4.73 16.60 5.80
CA THR A 172 -4.78 18.07 5.71
C THR A 172 -5.45 18.58 4.45
N ASN A 173 -5.79 19.87 4.45
CA ASN A 173 -6.21 20.62 3.26
C ASN A 173 -7.37 20.01 2.46
N GLY A 174 -8.35 19.43 3.18
CA GLY A 174 -9.57 18.88 2.58
C GLY A 174 -9.40 17.52 1.92
N THR A 175 -8.34 16.77 2.25
CA THR A 175 -8.20 15.37 1.82
C THR A 175 -9.45 14.55 2.15
N SER A 176 -9.90 13.74 1.20
CA SER A 176 -11.01 12.81 1.35
C SER A 176 -10.53 11.36 1.39
N ILE A 177 -11.05 10.59 2.35
CA ILE A 177 -10.82 9.14 2.47
C ILE A 177 -12.20 8.49 2.38
N ASP A 178 -12.42 7.66 1.36
CA ASP A 178 -13.75 7.12 1.05
C ASP A 178 -13.71 5.61 0.82
N VAL A 179 -14.49 4.89 1.62
CA VAL A 179 -14.68 3.43 1.51
C VAL A 179 -16.13 3.05 1.19
N ARG A 180 -17.00 4.03 0.92
CA ARG A 180 -18.42 3.75 0.66
C ARG A 180 -18.54 2.96 -0.63
N ALA A 181 -19.20 1.80 -0.55
CA ALA A 181 -19.67 1.11 -1.73
C ALA A 181 -20.84 1.90 -2.34
N GLY A 182 -20.80 2.16 -3.64
CA GLY A 182 -22.01 2.53 -4.36
C GLY A 182 -22.99 1.37 -4.30
N VAL A 183 -24.24 1.61 -3.96
CA VAL A 183 -25.30 0.67 -4.34
C VAL A 183 -25.32 0.74 -5.86
N GLU A 184 -24.84 -0.28 -6.57
CA GLU A 184 -25.24 -0.45 -7.96
C GLU A 184 -26.76 -0.56 -7.91
N ALA A 185 -27.45 0.53 -8.21
CA ALA A 185 -28.87 0.50 -8.43
C ALA A 185 -29.06 -0.40 -9.65
N LEU A 186 -29.39 -1.67 -9.39
CA LEU A 186 -30.01 -2.54 -10.36
C LEU A 186 -31.34 -1.90 -10.75
N LEU A 187 -31.29 -0.90 -11.63
CA LEU A 187 -32.42 -0.46 -12.41
C LEU A 187 -32.69 -1.56 -13.44
N GLN A 188 -33.15 -2.72 -12.98
CA GLN A 188 -34.03 -3.52 -13.80
C GLN A 188 -35.32 -2.72 -13.90
N SER A 189 -35.39 -1.87 -14.92
CA SER A 189 -36.66 -1.39 -15.44
C SER A 189 -37.47 -2.60 -15.89
N MET A 190 -38.25 -3.19 -14.97
CA MET A 190 -39.41 -3.98 -15.34
C MET A 190 -40.46 -3.01 -15.89
N LEU A 191 -40.27 -2.62 -17.15
CA LEU A 191 -41.37 -2.24 -18.01
C LEU A 191 -41.79 -3.52 -18.73
N VAL A 192 -42.83 -4.18 -18.23
CA VAL A 192 -43.66 -5.04 -19.06
C VAL A 192 -45.06 -4.46 -18.99
N ILE A 193 -45.56 -4.16 -20.17
CA ILE A 193 -46.85 -3.57 -20.52
C ILE A 193 -47.99 -4.49 -20.05
#